data_AF-A0A2T1DW91-F1
#
_entry.id   AF-A0A2T1DW91-F1
#
_cell.length_a   1.000
_cell.length_b   1.000
_cell.length_c   1.000
_cell.angle_alpha   90.00
_cell.angle_beta   90.00
_cell.angle_gamma   90.00
#
_symmetry.space_group_name_H-M   'P 1'
#
loop_
_entity.id
_entity.type
_entity.pdbx_description
1 polymer ?
#
loop_
_entity_poly.entity_id
_entity_poly.type
_entity_poly.pdbx_seq_one_letter_code
_entity_poly.pdbx_strand_id
1 'polypeptide(L)' 'MSRPERAEPGAYGETKKPKQFMITDWASEQLDKIAEELKTSRSEVIERLIRCGGLEAARKYETQTGQCKENCS' A
#
# COMPACT_ATOMS: atom_id res chain seq x y z
N MET A 1 17.08 -10.23 -20.13
CA MET A 1 17.24 -11.09 -18.95
C MET A 1 15.92 -11.80 -18.69
N SER A 2 15.95 -13.12 -18.54
CA SER A 2 14.78 -13.97 -18.33
C SER A 2 14.12 -13.67 -16.97
N ARG A 3 12.81 -13.43 -16.97
CA ARG A 3 12.04 -13.09 -15.77
C ARG A 3 11.94 -14.34 -14.88
N PRO A 4 12.30 -14.29 -13.58
CA PRO A 4 12.27 -15.46 -12.71
C PRO A 4 10.85 -16.06 -12.64
N GLU A 5 10.78 -17.40 -12.77
CA GLU A 5 9.56 -18.19 -12.96
C GLU A 5 8.74 -18.37 -11.67
N ARG A 6 9.30 -18.00 -10.50
CA ARG A 6 8.61 -18.02 -9.20
C ARG A 6 9.02 -16.80 -8.38
N ALA A 7 8.04 -16.19 -7.72
CA ALA A 7 8.28 -15.11 -6.77
C ALA A 7 8.97 -15.71 -5.54
N GLU A 8 10.30 -15.55 -5.46
CA GLU A 8 11.05 -15.71 -4.21
C GLU A 8 10.28 -15.06 -3.05
N PRO A 9 10.22 -15.68 -1.86
CA PRO A 9 9.65 -15.02 -0.69
C PRO A 9 10.41 -13.69 -0.52
N GLY A 10 9.67 -12.58 -0.56
CA GLY A 10 10.29 -11.25 -0.49
C GLY A 10 10.96 -11.00 0.86
N ALA A 11 11.28 -9.74 1.16
CA ALA A 11 11.91 -9.33 2.42
C ALA A 11 11.22 -9.82 3.72
N TYR A 12 9.96 -10.27 3.64
CA TYR A 12 9.13 -10.68 4.77
C TYR A 12 8.99 -12.20 4.94
N GLY A 13 9.66 -13.02 4.12
CA GLY A 13 9.56 -14.49 4.20
C GLY A 13 8.23 -15.07 3.69
N GLU A 14 7.34 -14.23 3.16
CA GLU A 14 6.03 -14.60 2.66
C GLU A 14 5.97 -14.46 1.12
N THR A 15 5.29 -15.41 0.46
CA THR A 15 5.01 -15.29 -0.97
C THR A 15 3.83 -14.35 -1.19
N LYS A 16 4.07 -13.24 -1.89
CA LYS A 16 3.01 -12.31 -2.28
C LYS A 16 2.01 -13.00 -3.20
N LYS A 17 0.71 -12.87 -2.90
CA LYS A 17 -0.40 -13.35 -3.75
C LYS A 17 -1.11 -12.14 -4.36
N PRO A 18 -1.52 -12.19 -5.64
CA PRO A 18 -2.29 -11.11 -6.24
C PRO A 18 -3.64 -10.96 -5.51
N LYS A 19 -4.03 -9.71 -5.23
CA LYS A 19 -5.31 -9.34 -4.62
C LYS A 19 -5.91 -8.19 -5.44
N GLN A 20 -7.20 -8.27 -5.72
CA GLN A 20 -7.95 -7.22 -6.38
C GLN A 20 -8.81 -6.50 -5.35
N PHE A 21 -8.78 -5.18 -5.38
CA PHE A 21 -9.58 -4.30 -4.52
C PHE A 21 -9.91 -3.03 -5.30
N MET A 22 -10.94 -2.32 -4.84
CA MET A 22 -11.37 -1.06 -5.45
C MET A 22 -10.82 0.12 -4.64
N ILE A 23 -10.27 1.10 -5.33
CA ILE A 23 -9.85 2.40 -4.78
C ILE A 23 -10.28 3.49 -5.76
N THR A 24 -10.29 4.73 -5.29
CA THR A 24 -10.54 5.89 -6.15
C THR A 24 -9.34 6.17 -7.04
N ASP A 25 -9.57 6.86 -8.16
CA ASP A 25 -8.50 7.27 -9.08
C ASP A 25 -7.44 8.11 -8.36
N TRP A 26 -7.88 9.07 -7.53
CA TRP A 26 -6.98 9.88 -6.70
C TRP A 26 -6.09 9.03 -5.81
N ALA A 27 -6.64 8.02 -5.12
CA ALA A 27 -5.84 7.14 -4.26
C ALA A 27 -4.85 6.30 -5.07
N SER A 28 -5.22 5.87 -6.29
CA SER A 28 -4.29 5.20 -7.20
C SER A 28 -3.15 6.13 -7.63
N GLU A 29 -3.44 7.37 -7.99
CA GLU A 29 -2.43 8.35 -8.40
C GLU A 29 -1.44 8.65 -7.26
N GLN A 30 -1.92 8.75 -6.01
CA GLN A 30 -1.03 8.91 -4.86
C GLN A 30 -0.10 7.70 -4.68
N LEU A 31 -0.59 6.47 -4.90
CA LEU A 31 0.23 5.27 -4.86
C LEU A 31 1.30 5.26 -5.95
N ASP A 32 0.95 5.68 -7.17
CA ASP A 32 1.87 5.75 -8.30
C ASP A 32 2.98 6.78 -8.04
N LYS A 33 2.62 7.97 -7.56
CA LYS A 33 3.59 9.01 -7.19
C LYS A 33 4.62 8.51 -6.16
N ILE A 34 4.16 7.89 -5.07
CA ILE A 34 5.06 7.36 -4.03
C ILE A 34 5.90 6.19 -4.56
N ALA A 35 5.32 5.35 -5.42
CA ALA A 35 6.05 4.24 -6.05
C ALA A 35 7.21 4.75 -6.92
N GLU A 36 6.99 5.82 -7.69
CA GLU A 36 8.02 6.50 -8.49
C GLU A 36 9.11 7.11 -7.60
N GLU A 37 8.74 7.87 -6.56
CA GLU A 37 9.69 8.50 -5.63
C GLU A 37 10.59 7.47 -4.94
N LEU A 38 10.03 6.33 -4.53
CA LEU A 38 10.75 5.25 -3.87
C LEU A 38 11.40 4.25 -4.84
N LYS A 39 11.24 4.44 -6.16
CA LYS A 39 11.69 3.52 -7.22
C LYS A 39 11.28 2.07 -6.95
N THR A 40 10.03 1.87 -6.56
CA THR A 40 9.46 0.57 -6.17
C THR A 40 8.12 0.31 -6.85
N SER A 41 7.48 -0.83 -6.58
CA SER A 41 6.16 -1.14 -7.14
C SER A 41 5.03 -0.64 -6.25
N ARG A 42 3.86 -0.34 -6.84
CA ARG A 42 2.61 -0.06 -6.08
C ARG A 42 2.32 -1.11 -5.00
N SER A 43 2.50 -2.38 -5.35
CA SER A 43 2.28 -3.49 -4.41
C SER A 43 3.26 -3.49 -3.24
N GLU A 44 4.46 -2.95 -3.41
CA GLU A 44 5.41 -2.77 -2.32
C GLU A 44 5.07 -1.52 -1.49
N VAL A 45 4.60 -0.44 -2.10
CA VAL A 45 4.10 0.74 -1.37
C VAL A 45 2.93 0.37 -0.47
N ILE A 46 1.95 -0.37 -0.97
CA ILE A 46 0.80 -0.83 -0.17
C ILE A 46 1.26 -1.73 0.98
N GLU A 47 2.18 -2.65 0.71
CA GLU A 47 2.73 -3.54 1.75
C GLU A 47 3.39 -2.74 2.87
N ARG A 48 4.24 -1.76 2.50
CA ARG A 48 4.89 -0.85 3.45
C ARG A 48 3.88 0.02 4.19
N LEU A 49 2.85 0.51 3.52
CA LEU A 49 1.77 1.28 4.15
C LEU A 49 1.06 0.46 5.23
N ILE A 50 0.71 -0.79 4.92
CA ILE A 50 0.03 -1.70 5.86
C ILE A 50 0.95 -2.04 7.04
N ARG A 51 2.23 -2.36 6.76
CA ARG A 51 3.18 -2.79 7.80
C ARG A 51 3.69 -1.65 8.68
N CYS A 52 3.96 -0.48 8.10
CA CYS A 52 4.54 0.67 8.79
C CYS A 52 3.50 1.71 9.22
N GLY A 53 2.50 2.00 8.37
CA GLY A 53 1.47 3.00 8.67
C GLY A 53 0.44 2.52 9.70
N GLY A 54 0.31 1.20 9.87
CA GLY A 54 -0.58 0.58 10.84
C GLY A 54 -2.05 0.62 10.41
N LEU A 55 -2.68 -0.55 10.35
CA LEU A 55 -4.10 -0.67 9.95
C LEU A 55 -5.06 0.07 10.89
N GLU A 56 -4.67 0.29 12.14
CA GLU A 56 -5.48 1.02 13.13
C GLU A 56 -5.75 2.47 12.70
N ALA A 57 -4.90 3.06 11.85
CA ALA A 57 -5.15 4.37 11.25
C ALA A 57 -6.47 4.41 10.43
N ALA A 58 -6.89 3.28 9.86
CA ALA A 58 -8.15 3.19 9.11
C ALA A 58 -9.37 3.49 9.99
N ARG A 59 -9.30 3.25 11.31
CA ARG A 59 -10.39 3.59 12.25
C ARG A 59 -10.60 5.09 12.43
N LYS A 60 -9.58 5.89 12.11
CA LYS A 60 -9.60 7.35 12.25
C LYS A 60 -10.23 8.05 11.03
N TYR A 61 -10.56 7.30 9.99
CA TYR A 61 -11.17 7.82 8.77
C TYR A 61 -12.63 8.17 9.00
N GLU A 62 -13.01 9.41 8.71
CA GLU A 62 -14.39 9.86 8.77
C GLU A 62 -15.04 9.76 7.39
N THR A 63 -16.02 8.88 7.26
CA THR A 63 -16.68 8.57 5.98
C THR A 63 -17.47 9.74 5.39
N GLN A 64 -17.87 10.70 6.23
CA GLN A 64 -18.67 11.85 5.80
C GLN A 64 -17.81 12.95 5.17
N THR A 65 -16.60 13.16 5.68
CA THR A 65 -15.68 14.22 5.23
C THR A 65 -14.58 13.69 4.33
N GLY A 66 -14.36 12.37 4.32
CA GLY A 66 -13.29 11.73 3.57
C GLY A 66 -11.90 12.02 4.12
N GLN A 67 -11.82 12.52 5.35
CA GLN A 67 -10.59 12.95 6.02
C GLN A 67 -10.27 12.05 7.21
N CYS A 68 -8.97 11.92 7.52
CA CYS A 68 -8.52 11.28 8.74
C CYS A 68 -8.49 12.32 9.87
N LYS A 69 -9.01 11.97 11.05
CA LYS A 69 -8.89 12.83 12.24
C LYS A 69 -7.43 12.84 12.71
N GLU A 70 -6.81 14.02 12.82
CA GLU A 70 -5.38 14.17 13.15
C GLU A 70 -5.01 13.82 14.60
N ASN A 71 -5.94 13.60 15.52
CA ASN A 71 -5.61 13.46 16.93
C ASN A 71 -5.96 12.09 17.50
N CYS A 72 -4.95 11.37 17.99
CA CYS A 72 -4.78 11.15 19.42
C CYS A 72 -3.36 10.61 19.66
N SER A 73 -2.62 11.40 20.43
CA SER A 73 -1.36 11.11 21.11
C SER A 73 -1.31 9.74 21.76
#